data_AF-A0A8K0AHJ0-F1
#
_entry.id   AF-A0A8K0AHJ0-F1
#
_cell.length_a   1.000
_cell.length_b   1.000
_cell.length_c   1.000
_cell.angle_alpha   90.00
_cell.angle_beta   90.00
_cell.angle_gamma   90.00
#
_symmetry.space_group_name_H-M   'P 1'
#
loop_
_entity.id
_entity.type
_entity.pdbx_description
1 polymer ?
#
loop_
_entity_poly.entity_id
_entity_poly.type
_entity_poly.pdbx_seq_one_letter_code
_entity_poly.pdbx_strand_id
1 'polypeptide(L)'
;MSLSKESAMATRRIKAILSHMNPVPLARGVIATATSTASIPSLSTIAGSEVTPLVLALSDVMYSKHLYAQKDKEGKEGSKRRLFFPLSNKAFRTVMTALYGWARWESAKNPSERLRAFCSLLISLISLIPVYLNGGAGSTEFRIRLMGMLNTWTWIGQQLLSLPSASIDNWLLKVFVKMQRMLHLGPNSAKLFGMHSRIFNSDKKNQKSTGNRMHPFNLIEILISISIIVTFSGLVGVVYPKLLDDSKESNAQLDLHTIASALVIFYSRTSRYPLSLDDLARSGDLAAVPRDPWDNDYKYIPHVDLLALSRALKSRTSGAVTTSTVGANAGADGKAHLGTLEYGIECLRRAASVLSELQSVSSTNAKAGGLDLMGILVACTDGPVICCLGKRGPLFLGAGSSGGSSPGSIGNIPPAKKKEVAGLIQEIRNTAAQAGRREALDAIESVRQVLSS
;
A
#
# COMPACT_ATOMS: atom_id res chain seq x y z
N MET A 1 22.94 -46.04 -0.59
CA MET A 1 23.33 -46.22 0.83
C MET A 1 23.70 -44.92 1.56
N SER A 2 24.11 -43.84 0.88
CA SER A 2 24.43 -42.54 1.52
C SER A 2 23.20 -41.74 1.99
N LEU A 3 22.11 -41.75 1.23
CA LEU A 3 20.86 -41.01 1.55
C LEU A 3 20.16 -41.46 2.85
N SER A 4 20.36 -42.70 3.29
CA SER A 4 19.77 -43.22 4.54
C SER A 4 20.48 -42.70 5.80
N LYS A 5 21.75 -42.29 5.68
CA LYS A 5 22.51 -41.75 6.82
C LYS A 5 22.17 -40.28 7.07
N GLU A 6 21.87 -39.52 6.02
CA GLU A 6 21.48 -38.11 6.14
C GLU A 6 20.07 -37.94 6.73
N SER A 7 19.11 -38.79 6.34
CA SER A 7 17.76 -38.74 6.93
C SER A 7 17.78 -39.09 8.41
N ALA A 8 18.54 -40.12 8.81
CA ALA A 8 18.72 -40.49 10.22
C ALA A 8 19.41 -39.39 11.04
N MET A 9 20.34 -38.64 10.44
CA MET A 9 21.02 -37.52 11.08
C MET A 9 20.10 -36.31 11.26
N ALA A 10 19.23 -36.02 10.29
CA ALA A 10 18.22 -34.97 10.39
C ALA A 10 17.19 -35.26 11.50
N THR A 11 16.72 -36.51 11.61
CA THR A 11 15.78 -36.91 12.68
C THR A 11 16.40 -36.81 14.07
N ARG A 12 17.69 -37.14 14.22
CA ARG A 12 18.42 -36.98 15.50
C ARG A 12 18.59 -35.51 15.88
N ARG A 13 18.86 -34.62 14.92
CA ARG A 13 18.98 -33.17 15.16
C ARG A 13 17.66 -32.54 15.60
N ILE A 14 16.55 -32.93 14.99
CA ILE A 14 15.22 -32.43 15.38
C ILE A 14 14.84 -32.89 16.79
N LYS A 15 15.14 -34.15 17.13
CA LYS A 15 14.88 -34.70 18.48
C LYS A 15 15.72 -34.00 19.56
N ALA A 16 16.96 -33.63 19.25
CA ALA A 16 17.82 -32.86 20.15
C ALA A 16 17.31 -31.43 20.39
N ILE A 17 16.84 -30.75 19.34
CA ILE A 17 16.27 -29.39 19.44
C ILE A 17 14.99 -29.38 20.29
N LEU A 18 14.13 -30.40 20.12
CA LEU A 18 12.90 -30.52 20.91
C LEU A 18 13.16 -30.84 22.38
N SER A 19 14.28 -31.48 22.71
CA SER A 19 14.67 -31.77 24.10
C SER A 19 15.27 -30.59 24.87
N HIS A 20 15.51 -29.45 24.21
CA HIS A 20 16.03 -28.22 24.83
C HIS A 20 14.99 -27.11 25.01
N MET A 21 13.74 -27.35 24.63
CA MET A 21 12.65 -26.43 24.93
C MET A 21 12.14 -26.69 26.34
N ASN A 22 12.50 -25.82 27.29
CA ASN A 22 11.98 -25.84 28.65
C ASN A 22 10.46 -25.62 28.66
N PRO A 23 9.69 -26.38 29.45
CA PRO A 23 8.27 -26.11 29.63
C PRO A 23 8.07 -24.81 30.42
N VAL A 24 7.29 -23.89 29.84
CA VAL A 24 6.80 -22.67 30.53
C VAL A 24 5.80 -23.10 31.60
N PRO A 25 5.88 -22.60 32.85
CA PRO A 25 4.93 -22.96 33.89
C PRO A 25 3.60 -22.24 33.64
N LEU A 26 2.59 -22.99 33.21
CA LEU A 26 1.20 -22.53 33.21
C LEU A 26 0.63 -22.70 34.62
N ALA A 27 0.04 -21.61 35.09
CA ALA A 27 -0.57 -21.48 36.41
C ALA A 27 -1.68 -22.52 36.64
N ARG A 28 -1.68 -23.03 37.87
CA ARG A 28 -2.70 -23.92 38.46
C ARG A 28 -4.09 -23.29 38.39
N GLY A 29 -5.06 -24.04 37.87
CA GLY A 29 -6.47 -23.75 38.08
C GLY A 29 -7.38 -24.71 37.32
N VAL A 30 -8.10 -25.54 38.08
CA VAL A 30 -9.27 -26.35 37.71
C VAL A 30 -8.99 -27.79 37.24
N ILE A 31 -9.46 -28.71 38.08
CA ILE A 31 -9.42 -30.18 38.02
C ILE A 31 -10.69 -30.71 37.36
N ALA A 32 -10.58 -31.93 36.80
CA ALA A 32 -11.62 -32.87 36.35
C ALA A 32 -12.26 -32.52 34.99
N THR A 33 -12.43 -33.41 34.02
CA THR A 33 -12.62 -34.87 34.02
C THR A 33 -12.53 -35.34 32.57
N ALA A 34 -11.83 -36.44 32.27
CA ALA A 34 -12.14 -37.42 31.21
C ALA A 34 -10.88 -38.21 30.84
N THR A 35 -10.68 -39.32 31.55
CA THR A 35 -9.93 -40.48 31.07
C THR A 35 -10.73 -41.18 29.97
N SER A 36 -10.15 -41.30 28.76
CA SER A 36 -10.50 -42.40 27.86
C SER A 36 -9.31 -42.75 26.97
N THR A 37 -8.98 -44.02 27.06
CA THR A 37 -7.92 -44.78 26.40
C THR A 37 -8.16 -44.93 24.90
N ALA A 38 -7.14 -44.62 24.09
CA ALA A 38 -7.00 -45.20 22.75
C ALA A 38 -5.51 -45.39 22.44
N SER A 39 -5.13 -46.65 22.27
CA SER A 39 -3.80 -47.14 21.92
C SER A 39 -3.44 -46.77 20.48
N ILE A 40 -2.19 -46.34 20.28
CA ILE A 40 -1.59 -46.08 18.97
C ILE A 40 -0.94 -47.40 18.49
N PRO A 41 -1.26 -47.93 17.29
CA PRO A 41 -0.53 -49.06 16.73
C PRO A 41 0.82 -48.62 16.15
N SER A 42 1.82 -49.48 16.31
CA SER A 42 3.21 -49.29 15.86
C SER A 42 3.35 -49.22 14.33
N LEU A 43 4.13 -48.24 13.88
CA LEU A 43 4.43 -47.92 12.49
C LEU A 43 5.62 -48.75 11.97
N SER A 44 5.39 -49.97 11.47
CA SER A 44 6.46 -50.75 10.82
C SER A 44 6.06 -51.58 9.60
N THR A 45 4.92 -51.29 8.97
CA THR A 45 4.52 -52.02 7.75
C THR A 45 3.73 -51.16 6.77
N ILE A 46 4.36 -50.18 6.11
CA ILE A 46 3.84 -49.66 4.82
C ILE A 46 5.05 -49.31 3.93
N ALA A 47 5.41 -50.24 3.04
CA ALA A 47 6.28 -50.00 1.91
C ALA A 47 5.42 -50.03 0.65
N GLY A 48 5.31 -48.89 -0.04
CA GLY A 48 4.66 -48.76 -1.34
C GLY A 48 3.47 -47.80 -1.35
N SER A 49 3.58 -46.77 -2.19
CA SER A 49 2.54 -45.83 -2.62
C SER A 49 1.84 -44.97 -1.55
N GLU A 50 2.54 -43.99 -0.95
CA GLU A 50 1.87 -43.03 -0.06
C GLU A 50 2.43 -41.60 -0.20
N VAL A 51 1.92 -40.85 -1.19
CA VAL A 51 1.93 -39.38 -1.16
C VAL A 51 0.55 -38.86 -0.73
N THR A 52 -0.50 -39.62 -1.01
CA THR A 52 -1.91 -39.30 -0.72
C THR A 52 -2.24 -39.13 0.77
N PRO A 53 -1.78 -40.00 1.70
CA PRO A 53 -2.16 -39.87 3.11
C PRO A 53 -1.39 -38.73 3.81
N LEU A 54 -0.20 -38.37 3.35
CA LEU A 54 0.57 -37.24 3.90
C LEU A 54 -0.06 -35.89 3.54
N VAL A 55 -0.62 -35.78 2.33
CA VAL A 55 -1.36 -34.62 1.86
C VAL A 55 -2.71 -34.46 2.58
N LEU A 56 -3.41 -35.58 2.86
CA LEU A 56 -4.63 -35.59 3.68
C LEU A 56 -4.35 -35.27 5.16
N ALA A 57 -3.28 -35.82 5.72
CA ALA A 57 -2.87 -35.54 7.10
C ALA A 57 -2.46 -34.06 7.29
N LEU A 58 -1.77 -33.46 6.32
CA LEU A 58 -1.44 -32.02 6.35
C LEU A 58 -2.69 -31.14 6.20
N SER A 59 -3.69 -31.55 5.41
CA SER A 59 -4.95 -30.80 5.31
C SER A 59 -5.74 -30.81 6.61
N ASP A 60 -5.80 -31.95 7.31
CA ASP A 60 -6.53 -32.07 8.58
C ASP A 60 -5.84 -31.30 9.72
N VAL A 61 -4.49 -31.32 9.76
CA VAL A 61 -3.72 -30.56 10.76
C VAL A 61 -3.87 -29.03 10.56
N MET A 62 -3.92 -28.58 9.31
CA MET A 62 -4.11 -27.16 8.99
C MET A 62 -5.56 -26.71 9.25
N TYR A 63 -6.55 -27.57 8.98
CA TYR A 63 -7.97 -27.30 9.23
C TYR A 63 -8.30 -27.27 10.73
N SER A 64 -7.71 -28.17 11.52
CA SER A 64 -7.86 -28.21 12.97
C SER A 64 -7.27 -26.98 13.67
N LYS A 65 -6.06 -26.53 13.26
CA LYS A 65 -5.45 -25.30 13.80
C LYS A 65 -6.29 -24.04 13.51
N HIS A 66 -7.01 -24.01 12.40
CA HIS A 66 -7.88 -22.89 12.03
C HIS A 66 -9.13 -22.79 12.92
N LEU A 67 -9.72 -23.92 13.32
CA LEU A 67 -10.88 -23.96 14.23
C LEU A 67 -10.51 -23.53 15.66
N TYR A 68 -9.31 -23.89 16.13
CA TYR A 68 -8.84 -23.45 17.45
C TYR A 68 -8.52 -21.94 17.49
N ALA A 69 -7.93 -21.37 16.44
CA ALA A 69 -7.64 -19.93 16.38
C ALA A 69 -8.89 -19.03 16.29
N GLN A 70 -10.04 -19.59 15.92
CA GLN A 70 -11.31 -18.87 15.81
C GLN A 70 -12.03 -18.75 17.16
N LYS A 71 -11.81 -19.68 18.09
CA LYS A 71 -12.50 -19.72 19.40
C LYS A 71 -11.92 -18.75 20.44
N ASP A 72 -10.65 -18.37 20.30
CA ASP A 72 -9.96 -17.44 21.22
C ASP A 72 -10.24 -15.95 20.96
N LYS A 73 -10.99 -15.60 19.89
CA LYS A 73 -11.20 -14.19 19.47
C LYS A 73 -12.62 -13.64 19.68
N GLU A 74 -13.53 -14.38 20.30
CA GLU A 74 -14.90 -13.91 20.56
C GLU A 74 -15.05 -13.14 21.90
N GLY A 75 -13.97 -12.92 22.65
CA GLY A 75 -13.98 -12.15 23.89
C GLY A 75 -13.14 -10.88 23.84
N LYS A 76 -13.62 -9.83 23.16
CA LYS A 76 -13.45 -8.38 23.45
C LYS A 76 -13.61 -7.53 22.19
N GLU A 77 -14.38 -6.48 22.34
CA GLU A 77 -14.87 -5.56 21.32
C GLU A 77 -13.76 -4.81 20.54
N GLY A 78 -14.09 -4.44 19.30
CA GLY A 78 -13.84 -3.07 18.84
C GLY A 78 -12.55 -2.77 18.08
N SER A 79 -12.04 -3.63 17.21
CA SER A 79 -11.15 -3.14 16.13
C SER A 79 -11.11 -4.07 14.92
N LYS A 80 -11.76 -3.64 13.83
CA LYS A 80 -11.73 -4.32 12.53
C LYS A 80 -10.34 -4.14 11.89
N ARG A 81 -9.38 -5.00 12.22
CA ARG A 81 -8.27 -5.35 11.31
C ARG A 81 -8.48 -6.77 10.81
N ARG A 82 -9.14 -6.90 9.66
CA ARG A 82 -9.13 -8.13 8.86
C ARG A 82 -7.90 -8.10 7.96
N LEU A 83 -6.84 -8.78 8.36
CA LEU A 83 -5.73 -9.14 7.49
C LEU A 83 -5.39 -10.62 7.73
N PHE A 84 -6.37 -11.48 7.47
CA PHE A 84 -6.13 -12.87 7.08
C PHE A 84 -7.31 -13.26 6.19
N PHE A 85 -7.06 -13.39 4.88
CA PHE A 85 -8.05 -13.86 3.93
C PHE A 85 -8.26 -15.36 4.18
N PRO A 86 -9.45 -15.83 4.58
CA PRO A 86 -9.75 -17.25 4.50
C PRO A 86 -9.65 -17.62 3.02
N LEU A 87 -8.71 -18.50 2.68
CA LEU A 87 -8.69 -19.14 1.37
C LEU A 87 -10.05 -19.82 1.20
N SER A 88 -10.87 -19.29 0.30
CA SER A 88 -12.13 -19.91 -0.10
C SER A 88 -11.90 -21.40 -0.37
N ASN A 89 -12.86 -22.25 0.01
CA ASN A 89 -12.80 -23.70 -0.23
C ASN A 89 -12.50 -24.02 -1.72
N LYS A 90 -12.85 -23.11 -2.65
CA LYS A 90 -12.43 -23.18 -4.06
C LYS A 90 -10.92 -22.97 -4.25
N ALA A 91 -10.34 -21.92 -3.67
CA ALA A 91 -8.90 -21.64 -3.79
C ALA A 91 -8.06 -22.78 -3.22
N PHE A 92 -8.46 -23.34 -2.07
CA PHE A 92 -7.78 -24.48 -1.46
C PHE A 92 -7.79 -25.71 -2.38
N ARG A 93 -8.96 -26.09 -2.92
CA ARG A 93 -9.07 -27.20 -3.89
C ARG A 93 -8.17 -26.98 -5.09
N THR A 94 -8.13 -25.78 -5.64
CA THR A 94 -7.32 -25.49 -6.83
C THR A 94 -5.81 -25.52 -6.52
N VAL A 95 -5.36 -25.06 -5.34
CA VAL A 95 -3.96 -25.22 -4.89
C VAL A 95 -3.59 -26.70 -4.77
N MET A 96 -4.46 -27.51 -4.16
CA MET A 96 -4.23 -28.96 -4.01
C MET A 96 -4.17 -29.67 -5.36
N THR A 97 -4.97 -29.23 -6.34
CA THR A 97 -4.94 -29.77 -7.70
C THR A 97 -3.64 -29.41 -8.43
N ALA A 98 -3.12 -28.20 -8.22
CA ALA A 98 -1.84 -27.77 -8.77
C ALA A 98 -0.65 -28.54 -8.15
N LEU A 99 -0.66 -28.76 -6.83
CA LEU A 99 0.35 -29.56 -6.13
C LEU A 99 0.32 -31.02 -6.60
N TYR A 100 -0.86 -31.58 -6.84
CA TYR A 100 -1.01 -32.93 -7.40
C TYR A 100 -0.47 -33.02 -8.84
N GLY A 101 -0.74 -32.00 -9.67
CA GLY A 101 -0.16 -31.89 -11.01
C GLY A 101 1.37 -31.81 -10.99
N TRP A 102 1.93 -31.10 -10.00
CA TRP A 102 3.38 -30.96 -9.80
C TRP A 102 4.04 -32.28 -9.38
N ALA A 103 3.48 -32.96 -8.37
CA ALA A 103 3.96 -34.26 -7.92
C ALA A 103 3.91 -35.31 -9.05
N ARG A 104 2.87 -35.26 -9.88
CA ARG A 104 2.74 -36.14 -11.06
C ARG A 104 3.75 -35.81 -12.16
N TRP A 105 4.11 -34.54 -12.34
CA TRP A 105 5.14 -34.12 -13.28
C TRP A 105 6.52 -34.66 -12.90
N GLU A 106 6.86 -34.59 -11.61
CA GLU A 106 8.17 -35.03 -11.11
C GLU A 106 8.34 -36.56 -11.17
N SER A 107 7.24 -37.31 -10.97
CA SER A 107 7.22 -38.78 -11.05
C SER A 107 7.21 -39.33 -12.50
N ALA A 108 6.88 -38.51 -13.50
CA ALA A 108 6.77 -38.96 -14.88
C ALA A 108 8.14 -39.29 -15.49
N LYS A 109 8.30 -40.52 -15.98
CA LYS A 109 9.53 -40.98 -16.67
C LYS A 109 9.53 -40.61 -18.14
N ASN A 110 8.35 -40.50 -18.75
CA ASN A 110 8.20 -40.20 -20.17
C ASN A 110 8.04 -38.69 -20.42
N PRO A 111 8.68 -38.12 -21.46
CA PRO A 111 8.59 -36.68 -21.76
C PRO A 111 7.17 -36.23 -22.11
N SER A 112 6.36 -37.10 -22.73
CA SER A 112 4.95 -36.83 -23.02
C SER A 112 4.07 -36.76 -21.77
N GLU A 113 4.35 -37.58 -20.76
CA GLU A 113 3.65 -37.54 -19.47
C GLU A 113 4.03 -36.30 -18.66
N ARG A 114 5.31 -35.89 -18.71
CA ARG A 114 5.76 -34.62 -18.13
C ARG A 114 5.03 -33.44 -18.77
N LEU A 115 4.92 -33.41 -20.10
CA LEU A 115 4.19 -32.33 -20.78
C LEU A 115 2.71 -32.27 -20.35
N ARG A 116 2.03 -33.41 -20.26
CA ARG A 116 0.63 -33.46 -19.81
C ARG A 116 0.45 -33.03 -18.35
N ALA A 117 1.35 -33.45 -17.47
CA ALA A 117 1.32 -33.04 -16.06
C ALA A 117 1.59 -31.54 -15.91
N PHE A 118 2.53 -30.99 -16.69
CA PHE A 118 2.81 -29.56 -16.73
C PHE A 118 1.60 -28.75 -17.24
N CYS A 119 0.95 -29.18 -18.33
CA CYS A 119 -0.25 -28.52 -18.84
C CYS A 119 -1.40 -28.54 -17.81
N SER A 120 -1.60 -29.65 -17.10
CA SER A 120 -2.62 -29.76 -16.04
C SER A 120 -2.35 -28.83 -14.85
N LEU A 121 -1.07 -28.71 -14.45
CA LEU A 121 -0.62 -27.77 -13.43
C LEU A 121 -0.89 -26.32 -13.87
N LEU A 122 -0.54 -25.99 -15.12
CA LEU A 122 -0.65 -24.64 -15.67
C LEU A 122 -2.12 -24.21 -15.78
N ILE A 123 -3.02 -25.10 -16.22
CA ILE A 123 -4.48 -24.85 -16.22
C ILE A 123 -5.01 -24.63 -14.80
N SER A 124 -4.55 -25.41 -13.82
CA SER A 124 -4.97 -25.26 -12.41
C SER A 124 -4.50 -23.92 -11.83
N LEU A 125 -3.27 -23.52 -12.12
CA LEU A 125 -2.69 -22.24 -11.70
C LEU A 125 -3.40 -21.04 -12.33
N ILE A 126 -3.67 -21.10 -13.64
CA ILE A 126 -4.44 -20.07 -14.37
C ILE A 126 -5.84 -19.93 -13.76
N SER A 127 -6.49 -21.03 -13.38
CA SER A 127 -7.83 -21.01 -12.77
C SER A 127 -7.86 -20.37 -11.38
N LEU A 128 -6.71 -20.19 -10.73
CA LEU A 128 -6.58 -19.52 -9.42
C LEU A 128 -6.60 -17.99 -9.56
N ILE A 129 -6.17 -17.46 -10.72
CA ILE A 129 -5.97 -16.03 -10.96
C ILE A 129 -7.28 -15.23 -10.80
N PRO A 130 -8.45 -15.67 -11.31
CA PRO A 130 -9.73 -14.97 -11.10
C PRO A 130 -10.14 -14.86 -9.63
N VAL A 131 -9.84 -15.88 -8.82
CA VAL A 131 -10.19 -15.91 -7.39
C VAL A 131 -9.38 -14.86 -6.63
N TYR A 132 -8.09 -14.71 -6.97
CA TYR A 132 -7.23 -13.67 -6.40
C TYR A 132 -7.61 -12.26 -6.87
N LEU A 133 -7.99 -12.11 -8.14
CA LEU A 133 -8.36 -10.82 -8.70
C LEU A 133 -9.74 -10.33 -8.26
N ASN A 134 -10.59 -11.18 -7.69
CA ASN A 134 -11.89 -10.79 -7.12
C ASN A 134 -11.81 -10.00 -5.81
N GLY A 135 -10.66 -9.98 -5.13
CA GLY A 135 -10.45 -9.19 -3.92
C GLY A 135 -9.94 -7.76 -4.14
N GLY A 136 -9.51 -7.39 -5.36
CA GLY A 136 -8.82 -6.12 -5.61
C GLY A 136 -9.58 -5.17 -6.55
N ALA A 137 -9.67 -3.89 -6.17
CA ALA A 137 -10.15 -2.79 -7.01
C ALA A 137 -9.19 -2.56 -8.20
N GLY A 138 -9.22 -3.44 -9.19
CA GLY A 138 -8.58 -3.25 -10.50
C GLY A 138 -9.57 -2.71 -11.51
N SER A 139 -9.07 -1.97 -12.51
CA SER A 139 -9.86 -1.54 -13.68
C SER A 139 -10.62 -2.72 -14.29
N THR A 140 -11.93 -2.58 -14.44
CA THR A 140 -12.83 -3.57 -15.06
C THR A 140 -12.35 -3.97 -16.44
N GLU A 141 -11.73 -3.05 -17.18
CA GLU A 141 -11.23 -3.27 -18.53
C GLU A 141 -10.05 -4.26 -18.55
N PHE A 142 -9.11 -4.13 -17.61
CA PHE A 142 -7.99 -5.08 -17.48
C PHE A 142 -8.50 -6.48 -17.10
N ARG A 143 -9.51 -6.55 -16.23
CA ARG A 143 -10.12 -7.82 -15.80
C ARG A 143 -10.79 -8.53 -16.97
N ILE A 144 -11.51 -7.80 -17.83
CA ILE A 144 -12.15 -8.35 -19.03
C ILE A 144 -11.09 -8.88 -20.02
N ARG A 145 -10.04 -8.09 -20.29
CA ARG A 145 -8.96 -8.51 -21.20
C ARG A 145 -8.18 -9.72 -20.67
N LEU A 146 -7.87 -9.74 -19.38
CA LEU A 146 -7.17 -10.85 -18.74
C LEU A 146 -8.03 -12.12 -18.69
N MET A 147 -9.33 -12.01 -18.37
CA MET A 147 -10.27 -13.14 -18.42
C MET A 147 -10.39 -13.70 -19.84
N GLY A 148 -10.42 -12.83 -20.86
CA GLY A 148 -10.38 -13.25 -22.26
C GLY A 148 -9.13 -14.05 -22.61
N MET A 149 -7.95 -13.59 -22.21
CA MET A 149 -6.68 -14.30 -22.38
C MET A 149 -6.64 -15.62 -21.62
N LEU A 150 -7.05 -15.64 -20.35
CA LEU A 150 -7.03 -16.85 -19.52
C LEU A 150 -7.98 -17.91 -20.07
N ASN A 151 -9.17 -17.52 -20.54
CA ASN A 151 -10.10 -18.45 -21.20
C ASN A 151 -9.57 -19.00 -22.52
N THR A 152 -8.83 -18.19 -23.30
CA THR A 152 -8.17 -18.72 -24.51
C THR A 152 -7.06 -19.71 -24.14
N TRP A 153 -6.28 -19.43 -23.09
CA TRP A 153 -5.24 -20.34 -22.61
C TRP A 153 -5.77 -21.65 -22.03
N THR A 154 -6.86 -21.63 -21.26
CA THR A 154 -7.49 -22.87 -20.75
C THR A 154 -8.05 -23.70 -21.90
N TRP A 155 -8.68 -23.06 -22.89
CA TRP A 155 -9.16 -23.73 -24.09
C TRP A 155 -8.02 -24.38 -24.90
N ILE A 156 -6.91 -23.66 -25.10
CA ILE A 156 -5.70 -24.20 -25.75
C ILE A 156 -5.15 -25.39 -24.95
N GLY A 157 -5.04 -25.27 -23.62
CA GLY A 157 -4.56 -26.34 -22.76
C GLY A 157 -5.43 -27.60 -22.81
N GLN A 158 -6.75 -27.45 -22.87
CA GLN A 158 -7.69 -28.58 -23.04
C GLN A 158 -7.52 -29.27 -24.40
N GLN A 159 -7.34 -28.50 -25.48
CA GLN A 159 -7.06 -29.06 -26.80
C GLN A 159 -5.70 -29.77 -26.87
N LEU A 160 -4.71 -29.29 -26.11
CA LEU A 160 -3.39 -29.93 -26.01
C LEU A 160 -3.48 -31.30 -25.31
N LEU A 161 -4.35 -31.40 -24.29
CA LEU A 161 -4.58 -32.63 -23.55
C LEU A 161 -5.33 -33.70 -24.38
N SER A 162 -6.15 -33.29 -25.34
CA SER A 162 -6.91 -34.21 -26.20
C SER A 162 -6.13 -34.75 -27.40
N LEU A 163 -4.95 -34.17 -27.73
CA LEU A 163 -4.17 -34.57 -28.89
C LEU A 163 -3.35 -35.86 -28.65
N PRO A 164 -3.32 -36.78 -29.63
CA PRO A 164 -2.41 -37.92 -29.62
C PRO A 164 -0.96 -37.44 -29.69
N SER A 165 -0.05 -38.13 -28.98
CA SER A 165 1.35 -37.71 -28.79
C SER A 165 2.15 -37.49 -30.08
N ALA A 166 1.76 -38.14 -31.18
CA ALA A 166 2.42 -38.02 -32.48
C ALA A 166 2.12 -36.71 -33.23
N SER A 167 1.11 -35.93 -32.82
CA SER A 167 0.67 -34.70 -33.53
C SER A 167 1.06 -33.39 -32.83
N ILE A 168 1.77 -33.45 -31.70
CA ILE A 168 2.00 -32.30 -30.83
C ILE A 168 2.92 -31.26 -31.49
N ASP A 169 3.95 -31.68 -32.21
CA ASP A 169 4.99 -30.78 -32.75
C ASP A 169 4.45 -29.84 -33.83
N ASN A 170 3.61 -30.35 -34.74
CA ASN A 170 3.02 -29.58 -35.82
C ASN A 170 1.90 -28.65 -35.34
N TRP A 171 1.25 -29.01 -34.23
CA TRP A 171 0.21 -28.21 -33.60
C TRP A 171 0.80 -27.05 -32.77
N LEU A 172 1.87 -27.30 -32.00
CA LEU A 172 2.58 -26.26 -31.23
C LEU A 172 3.04 -25.11 -32.14
N LEU A 173 3.55 -25.42 -33.33
CA LEU A 173 3.96 -24.41 -34.31
C LEU A 173 2.79 -23.55 -34.79
N LYS A 174 1.62 -24.16 -35.05
CA LYS A 174 0.40 -23.44 -35.47
C LYS A 174 -0.16 -22.57 -34.35
N VAL A 175 -0.12 -23.05 -33.11
CA VAL A 175 -0.56 -22.28 -31.92
C VAL A 175 0.37 -21.10 -31.66
N PHE A 176 1.68 -21.30 -31.73
CA PHE A 176 2.67 -20.22 -31.57
C PHE A 176 2.48 -19.11 -32.61
N VAL A 177 2.29 -19.47 -33.88
CA VAL A 177 2.01 -18.50 -34.97
C VAL A 177 0.70 -17.76 -34.75
N LYS A 178 -0.34 -18.43 -34.25
CA LYS A 178 -1.64 -17.79 -33.97
C LYS A 178 -1.58 -16.88 -32.74
N MET A 179 -0.79 -17.24 -31.73
CA MET A 179 -0.55 -16.41 -30.54
C MET A 179 0.22 -15.13 -30.89
N GLN A 180 1.23 -15.21 -31.75
CA GLN A 180 1.93 -14.04 -32.27
C GLN A 180 0.99 -13.07 -33.00
N ARG A 181 0.03 -13.58 -33.78
CA ARG A 181 -0.97 -12.74 -34.45
C ARG A 181 -1.94 -12.07 -33.47
N MET A 182 -2.31 -12.73 -32.37
CA MET A 182 -3.21 -12.13 -31.37
C MET A 182 -2.53 -11.06 -30.52
N LEU A 183 -1.23 -11.21 -30.23
CA LEU A 183 -0.47 -10.26 -29.41
C LEU A 183 -0.09 -8.94 -30.10
N HIS A 184 -0.48 -8.72 -31.37
CA HIS A 184 -0.17 -7.49 -32.12
C HIS A 184 1.32 -7.10 -32.06
N LEU A 185 2.21 -8.09 -32.03
CA LEU A 185 3.62 -7.85 -32.32
C LEU A 185 3.69 -7.47 -33.80
N GLY A 186 3.90 -6.18 -34.08
CA GLY A 186 3.84 -5.61 -35.42
C GLY A 186 4.68 -6.36 -36.46
N PRO A 187 4.39 -6.16 -37.76
CA PRO A 187 4.93 -6.94 -38.89
C PRO A 187 6.47 -6.95 -39.00
N ASN A 188 7.17 -6.11 -38.23
CA ASN A 188 8.63 -6.04 -38.21
C ASN A 188 9.30 -7.13 -37.36
N SER A 189 8.56 -7.86 -36.52
CA SER A 189 9.14 -8.92 -35.67
C SER A 189 9.56 -10.18 -36.44
N ALA A 190 8.94 -10.45 -37.61
CA ALA A 190 9.29 -11.59 -38.47
C ALA A 190 10.68 -11.47 -39.13
N LYS A 191 11.16 -10.23 -39.36
CA LYS A 191 12.50 -9.96 -39.94
C LYS A 191 13.65 -10.23 -38.97
N LEU A 192 13.41 -10.08 -37.66
CA LEU A 192 14.44 -10.29 -36.64
C LEU A 192 14.77 -11.78 -36.42
N PHE A 193 13.79 -12.67 -36.63
CA PHE A 193 13.98 -14.12 -36.45
C PHE A 193 14.37 -14.87 -37.73
N GLY A 194 14.07 -14.33 -38.91
CA GLY A 194 14.52 -14.89 -40.20
C GLY A 194 16.05 -14.80 -40.43
N MET A 195 16.75 -13.99 -39.64
CA MET A 195 18.19 -13.71 -39.80
C MET A 195 19.10 -14.53 -38.88
N HIS A 196 18.56 -15.52 -38.15
CA HIS A 196 19.34 -16.39 -37.25
C HIS A 196 19.48 -17.85 -37.72
N SER A 197 18.87 -18.23 -38.86
CA SER A 197 19.00 -19.60 -39.39
C SER A 197 20.33 -19.86 -40.11
N ARG A 198 21.15 -18.83 -40.38
CA ARG A 198 22.48 -18.98 -41.02
C ARG A 198 23.64 -19.20 -40.04
N ILE A 199 23.43 -19.00 -38.74
CA ILE A 199 24.49 -19.16 -37.73
C ILE A 199 24.70 -20.62 -37.33
N PHE A 200 23.72 -21.50 -37.56
CA PHE A 200 23.82 -22.92 -37.18
C PHE A 200 24.44 -23.85 -38.24
N ASN A 201 24.93 -23.31 -39.35
CA ASN A 201 25.55 -24.11 -40.42
C ASN A 201 27.07 -23.90 -40.52
N SER A 202 27.74 -23.73 -39.37
CA SER A 202 29.20 -23.65 -39.31
C SER A 202 29.79 -25.05 -39.16
N ASP A 203 30.27 -25.56 -40.29
CA ASP A 203 31.36 -26.51 -40.51
C ASP A 203 31.62 -27.61 -39.46
N LYS A 204 31.15 -28.81 -39.82
CA LYS A 204 31.66 -30.10 -39.35
C LYS A 204 33.08 -30.37 -39.88
N LYS A 205 34.13 -29.74 -39.35
CA LYS A 205 35.50 -30.27 -39.52
C LYS A 205 36.35 -30.14 -38.26
N ASN A 206 36.70 -31.31 -37.71
CA ASN A 206 37.82 -31.59 -36.82
C ASN A 206 37.90 -30.83 -35.48
N GLN A 207 37.23 -31.35 -34.46
CA GLN A 207 37.72 -31.26 -33.08
C GLN A 207 37.81 -32.64 -32.44
N LYS A 208 39.01 -33.23 -32.53
CA LYS A 208 39.48 -34.23 -31.57
C LYS A 208 39.97 -33.48 -30.33
N SER A 209 39.06 -33.13 -29.43
CA SER A 209 39.44 -32.63 -28.09
C SER A 209 38.71 -33.41 -27.01
N THR A 210 39.51 -34.21 -26.34
CA THR A 210 39.35 -34.80 -25.01
C THR A 210 38.27 -34.19 -24.12
N GLY A 211 37.25 -35.00 -23.81
CA GLY A 211 37.03 -35.40 -22.42
C GLY A 211 36.34 -34.45 -21.44
N ASN A 212 35.73 -33.34 -21.87
CA ASN A 212 34.73 -32.68 -21.03
C ASN A 212 33.39 -32.64 -21.77
N ARG A 213 32.51 -33.58 -21.39
CA ARG A 213 31.18 -33.77 -21.98
C ARG A 213 30.31 -32.57 -21.62
N MET A 214 30.45 -31.47 -22.36
CA MET A 214 29.49 -30.37 -22.31
C MET A 214 28.18 -30.92 -22.87
N HIS A 215 27.21 -31.14 -21.99
CA HIS A 215 25.87 -31.55 -22.40
C HIS A 215 25.32 -30.48 -23.36
N PRO A 216 24.94 -30.84 -24.60
CA PRO A 216 24.31 -29.89 -25.50
C PRO A 216 22.99 -29.42 -24.86
N PHE A 217 22.90 -28.12 -24.59
CA PHE A 217 21.71 -27.48 -24.02
C PHE A 217 20.51 -27.82 -24.90
N ASN A 218 19.49 -28.45 -24.30
CA ASN A 218 18.34 -28.89 -25.06
C ASN A 218 17.50 -27.67 -25.43
N LEU A 219 17.08 -27.58 -26.69
CA LEU A 219 16.26 -26.46 -27.18
C LEU A 219 14.95 -26.35 -26.40
N ILE A 220 14.41 -27.48 -25.92
CA ILE A 220 13.23 -27.51 -25.06
C ILE A 220 13.46 -26.82 -23.71
N GLU A 221 14.69 -26.87 -23.17
CA GLU A 221 15.03 -26.33 -21.86
C GLU A 221 15.07 -24.80 -21.89
N ILE A 222 15.60 -24.24 -22.98
CA ILE A 222 15.55 -22.80 -23.24
C ILE A 222 14.11 -22.34 -23.49
N LEU A 223 13.31 -23.11 -24.21
CA LEU A 223 11.91 -22.76 -24.51
C LEU A 223 11.04 -22.74 -23.24
N ILE A 224 11.18 -23.74 -22.37
CA ILE A 224 10.50 -23.78 -21.07
C ILE A 224 10.97 -22.61 -20.20
N SER A 225 12.27 -22.32 -20.14
CA SER A 225 12.82 -21.23 -19.32
C SER A 225 12.26 -19.86 -19.74
N ILE A 226 12.25 -19.54 -21.03
CA ILE A 226 11.69 -18.28 -21.53
C ILE A 226 10.19 -18.20 -21.22
N SER A 227 9.45 -19.31 -21.32
CA SER A 227 8.02 -19.32 -20.98
C SER A 227 7.76 -19.00 -19.51
N ILE A 228 8.60 -19.51 -18.59
CA ILE A 228 8.49 -19.23 -17.14
C ILE A 228 8.82 -17.76 -16.87
N ILE A 229 9.89 -17.23 -17.47
CA ILE A 229 10.31 -15.83 -17.28
C ILE A 229 9.22 -14.87 -17.78
N VAL A 230 8.64 -15.12 -18.96
CA VAL A 230 7.56 -14.29 -19.51
C VAL A 230 6.32 -14.33 -18.61
N THR A 231 5.95 -15.52 -18.13
CA THR A 231 4.79 -15.67 -17.24
C THR A 231 5.00 -14.95 -15.91
N PHE A 232 6.20 -15.05 -15.32
CA PHE A 232 6.52 -14.39 -14.05
C PHE A 232 6.61 -12.88 -14.19
N SER A 233 7.26 -12.39 -15.27
CA SER A 233 7.36 -10.97 -15.57
C SER A 233 5.98 -10.33 -15.79
N GLY A 234 5.05 -11.05 -16.42
CA GLY A 234 3.67 -10.60 -16.59
C GLY A 234 2.92 -10.45 -15.26
N LEU A 235 3.18 -11.32 -14.29
CA LEU A 235 2.54 -11.27 -12.97
C LEU A 235 3.05 -10.11 -12.11
N VAL A 236 4.37 -9.93 -12.04
CA VAL A 236 5.01 -8.90 -11.19
C VAL A 236 4.62 -7.49 -11.64
N GLY A 237 4.50 -7.25 -12.95
CA GLY A 237 4.20 -5.93 -13.49
C GLY A 237 2.87 -5.31 -13.04
N VAL A 238 1.87 -6.14 -12.69
CA VAL A 238 0.53 -5.66 -12.31
C VAL A 238 0.43 -5.34 -10.81
N VAL A 239 1.15 -6.07 -9.97
CA VAL A 239 1.02 -5.98 -8.50
C VAL A 239 1.91 -4.88 -7.92
N TYR A 240 3.12 -4.73 -8.46
CA TYR A 240 4.14 -3.81 -7.92
C TYR A 240 3.70 -2.34 -7.78
N PRO A 241 3.04 -1.69 -8.77
CA PRO A 241 2.74 -0.26 -8.64
C PRO A 241 1.75 0.06 -7.51
N LYS A 242 0.86 -0.88 -7.16
CA LYS A 242 -0.09 -0.68 -6.05
C LYS A 242 0.62 -0.67 -4.70
N LEU A 243 1.54 -1.62 -4.50
CA LEU A 243 2.30 -1.71 -3.26
C LEU A 243 3.23 -0.51 -3.08
N LEU A 244 3.79 0.00 -4.18
CA LEU A 244 4.56 1.24 -4.16
C LEU A 244 3.71 2.44 -3.74
N ASP A 245 2.52 2.63 -4.34
CA ASP A 245 1.63 3.73 -3.97
C ASP A 245 1.22 3.66 -2.48
N ASP A 246 0.89 2.47 -1.97
CA ASP A 246 0.52 2.29 -0.56
C ASP A 246 1.71 2.55 0.39
N SER A 247 2.93 2.16 -0.01
CA SER A 247 4.14 2.46 0.77
C SER A 247 4.46 3.96 0.81
N LYS A 248 4.22 4.67 -0.30
CA LYS A 248 4.37 6.13 -0.37
C LYS A 248 3.35 6.83 0.51
N GLU A 249 2.10 6.40 0.49
CA GLU A 249 1.07 6.96 1.37
C GLU A 249 1.40 6.75 2.85
N SER A 250 1.88 5.55 3.22
CA SER A 250 2.31 5.25 4.59
C SER A 250 3.51 6.10 5.02
N ASN A 251 4.49 6.32 4.14
CA ASN A 251 5.63 7.19 4.44
C ASN A 251 5.17 8.63 4.64
N ALA A 252 4.32 9.15 3.76
CA ALA A 252 3.80 10.51 3.90
C ALA A 252 3.04 10.71 5.22
N GLN A 253 2.29 9.71 5.69
CA GLN A 253 1.62 9.74 7.00
C GLN A 253 2.62 9.81 8.16
N LEU A 254 3.71 9.02 8.11
CA LEU A 254 4.75 9.04 9.13
C LEU A 254 5.46 10.40 9.18
N ASP A 255 5.75 10.99 8.02
CA ASP A 255 6.37 12.32 7.93
C ASP A 255 5.45 13.40 8.50
N LEU A 256 4.14 13.37 8.17
CA LEU A 256 3.16 14.29 8.74
C LEU A 256 3.07 14.16 10.26
N HIS A 257 3.06 12.94 10.80
CA HIS A 257 3.07 12.71 12.25
C HIS A 257 4.34 13.25 12.90
N THR A 258 5.48 13.13 12.23
CA THR A 258 6.76 13.66 12.72
C THR A 258 6.74 15.18 12.79
N ILE A 259 6.27 15.85 11.73
CA ILE A 259 6.14 17.32 11.68
C ILE A 259 5.12 17.79 12.73
N ALA A 260 3.97 17.12 12.85
CA ALA A 260 2.97 17.44 13.87
C ALA A 260 3.53 17.32 15.29
N SER A 261 4.33 16.30 15.58
CA SER A 261 4.99 16.14 16.89
C SER A 261 5.97 17.28 17.15
N ALA A 262 6.76 17.67 16.14
CA ALA A 262 7.69 18.78 16.24
C ALA A 262 6.96 20.12 16.47
N LEU A 263 5.79 20.34 15.86
CA LEU A 263 4.96 21.53 16.11
C LEU A 263 4.49 21.61 17.57
N VAL A 264 4.09 20.48 18.16
CA VAL A 264 3.68 20.43 19.57
C VAL A 264 4.84 20.79 20.49
N ILE A 265 6.05 20.28 20.19
CA ILE A 265 7.27 20.63 20.94
C ILE A 265 7.57 22.12 20.79
N PHE A 266 7.55 22.66 19.57
CA PHE A 266 7.78 24.09 19.32
C PHE A 266 6.77 24.97 20.08
N TYR A 267 5.49 24.60 20.05
CA TYR A 267 4.43 25.30 20.77
C TYR A 267 4.64 25.26 22.28
N SER A 268 5.08 24.13 22.84
CA SER A 268 5.35 24.01 24.28
C SER A 268 6.47 24.97 24.75
N ARG A 269 7.41 25.32 23.86
CA ARG A 269 8.55 26.21 24.16
C ARG A 269 8.20 27.68 23.96
N THR A 270 7.54 28.00 22.85
CA THR A 270 7.33 29.40 22.43
C THR A 270 5.92 29.91 22.74
N SER A 271 5.01 29.04 23.19
CA SER A 271 3.57 29.30 23.34
C SER A 271 2.90 29.81 22.06
N ARG A 272 3.53 29.60 20.90
CA ARG A 272 3.05 30.00 19.58
C ARG A 272 3.40 28.93 18.56
N TYR A 273 2.65 28.88 17.47
CA TYR A 273 3.04 28.04 16.34
C TYR A 273 4.05 28.80 15.45
N PRO A 274 4.92 28.09 14.72
CA PRO A 274 5.84 28.72 13.80
C PRO A 274 5.09 29.27 12.57
N LEU A 275 5.68 30.23 11.86
CA LEU A 275 5.09 30.79 10.63
C LEU A 275 5.44 29.94 9.41
N SER A 276 6.64 29.35 9.40
CA SER A 276 7.11 28.42 8.36
C SER A 276 7.60 27.10 8.96
N LEU A 277 7.59 26.03 8.16
CA LEU A 277 8.23 24.77 8.54
C LEU A 277 9.75 24.92 8.72
N ASP A 278 10.36 25.88 8.02
CA ASP A 278 11.79 26.17 8.16
C ASP A 278 12.15 26.67 9.57
N ASP A 279 11.20 27.29 10.27
CA ASP A 279 11.42 27.77 11.63
C ASP A 279 11.55 26.59 12.62
N LEU A 280 10.90 25.45 12.35
CA LEU A 280 11.12 24.21 13.12
C LEU A 280 12.51 23.62 12.88
N ALA A 281 13.01 23.73 11.65
CA ALA A 281 14.37 23.27 11.33
C ALA A 281 15.42 24.17 12.01
N ARG A 282 15.19 25.49 12.02
CA ARG A 282 16.05 26.47 12.69
C ARG A 282 16.02 26.35 14.21
N SER A 283 14.89 25.99 14.81
CA SER A 283 14.77 25.82 16.27
C SER A 283 15.40 24.52 16.79
N GLY A 284 15.78 23.62 15.87
CA GLY A 284 16.32 22.29 16.19
C GLY A 284 15.26 21.27 16.61
N ASP A 285 13.96 21.62 16.54
CA ASP A 285 12.87 20.68 16.85
C ASP A 285 12.66 19.65 15.71
N LEU A 286 13.15 19.97 14.50
CA LEU A 286 13.21 19.08 13.36
C LEU A 286 14.60 19.13 12.72
N ALA A 287 15.19 17.99 12.34
CA ALA A 287 16.54 17.96 11.77
C ALA A 287 16.61 18.64 10.38
N ALA A 288 15.62 18.37 9.54
CA ALA A 288 15.41 19.00 8.25
C ALA A 288 13.93 18.80 7.87
N VAL A 289 13.37 19.70 7.07
CA VAL A 289 12.00 19.54 6.54
C VAL A 289 12.04 18.38 5.51
N PRO A 290 11.36 17.25 5.76
CA PRO A 290 11.34 16.15 4.81
C PRO A 290 10.59 16.55 3.53
N ARG A 291 10.91 15.90 2.41
CA ARG A 291 10.11 16.00 1.18
C ARG A 291 9.11 14.87 1.13
N ASP A 292 7.98 15.11 0.48
CA ASP A 292 6.99 14.06 0.32
C ASP A 292 7.50 12.92 -0.60
N PRO A 293 6.90 11.71 -0.57
CA PRO A 293 7.29 10.59 -1.43
C PRO A 293 7.01 10.77 -2.93
N TRP A 294 6.47 11.93 -3.31
CA TRP A 294 6.22 12.40 -4.66
C TRP A 294 7.12 13.59 -5.05
N ASP A 295 8.13 13.92 -4.22
CA ASP A 295 9.11 15.00 -4.37
C ASP A 295 8.51 16.43 -4.39
N ASN A 296 7.40 16.63 -3.68
CA ASN A 296 6.84 17.95 -3.39
C ASN A 296 7.12 18.39 -1.95
N ASP A 297 7.14 19.69 -1.75
CA ASP A 297 7.25 20.29 -0.42
C ASP A 297 5.92 20.20 0.35
N TYR A 298 5.99 19.91 1.65
CA TYR A 298 4.83 19.95 2.53
C TYR A 298 4.26 21.37 2.64
N LYS A 299 2.94 21.48 2.54
CA LYS A 299 2.24 22.74 2.66
C LYS A 299 1.70 22.88 4.07
N TYR A 300 2.12 23.95 4.73
CA TYR A 300 1.81 24.24 6.12
C TYR A 300 0.94 25.49 6.22
N ILE A 301 -0.17 25.36 6.94
CA ILE A 301 -1.04 26.47 7.30
C ILE A 301 -0.94 26.65 8.82
N PRO A 302 -0.44 27.82 9.29
CA PRO A 302 -0.33 28.09 10.70
C PRO A 302 -1.72 28.18 11.34
N HIS A 303 -1.77 27.94 12.65
CA HIS A 303 -2.99 28.11 13.43
C HIS A 303 -3.42 29.58 13.43
N VAL A 304 -4.69 29.82 13.06
CA VAL A 304 -5.27 31.17 13.01
C VAL A 304 -6.30 31.32 14.13
N ASP A 305 -5.92 32.02 15.20
CA ASP A 305 -6.87 32.40 16.26
C ASP A 305 -7.65 33.67 15.85
N LEU A 306 -8.76 33.45 15.13
CA LEU A 306 -9.65 34.53 14.69
C LEU A 306 -10.26 35.30 15.87
N LEU A 307 -10.46 34.65 17.03
CA LEU A 307 -11.02 35.30 18.22
C LEU A 307 -9.99 36.20 18.90
N ALA A 308 -8.73 35.76 19.03
CA ALA A 308 -7.67 36.62 19.53
C ALA A 308 -7.44 37.81 18.60
N LEU A 309 -7.50 37.60 17.28
CA LEU A 309 -7.37 38.68 16.30
C LEU A 309 -8.53 39.69 16.42
N SER A 310 -9.78 39.24 16.54
CA SER A 310 -10.93 40.14 16.69
C SER A 310 -10.85 40.97 17.99
N ARG A 311 -10.44 40.34 19.10
CA ARG A 311 -10.21 41.05 20.37
C ARG A 311 -9.08 42.07 20.27
N ALA A 312 -7.96 41.71 19.63
CA ALA A 312 -6.82 42.61 19.45
C ALA A 312 -7.15 43.81 18.55
N LEU A 313 -8.03 43.63 17.56
CA LEU A 313 -8.51 44.73 16.73
C LEU A 313 -9.45 45.66 17.52
N LYS A 314 -10.39 45.09 18.29
CA LYS A 314 -11.35 45.87 19.09
C LYS A 314 -10.72 46.65 20.24
N SER A 315 -9.73 46.08 20.93
CA SER A 315 -9.05 46.77 22.04
C SER A 315 -8.34 48.05 21.58
N ARG A 316 -7.97 48.12 20.30
CA ARG A 316 -7.28 49.27 19.72
C ARG A 316 -8.24 50.32 19.17
N THR A 317 -9.43 49.93 18.73
CA THR A 317 -10.47 50.89 18.34
C THR A 317 -11.09 51.59 19.56
N SER A 318 -11.21 50.90 20.70
CA SER A 318 -11.70 51.51 21.94
C SER A 318 -10.69 52.44 22.63
N GLY A 319 -9.38 52.28 22.35
CA GLY A 319 -8.32 53.16 22.85
C GLY A 319 -8.17 54.49 22.11
N ALA A 320 -8.93 54.72 21.04
CA ALA A 320 -8.87 55.92 20.21
C ALA A 320 -9.93 56.97 20.57
N VAL A 321 -10.17 57.22 21.87
CA VAL A 321 -10.86 58.41 22.41
C VAL A 321 -10.28 58.66 23.81
N THR A 322 -9.11 59.28 23.95
CA THR A 322 -9.01 60.72 24.23
C THR A 322 -7.55 61.13 24.09
N THR A 323 -7.27 62.02 23.14
CA THR A 323 -6.02 62.77 23.05
C THR A 323 -5.95 63.81 24.18
N SER A 324 -5.60 63.41 25.41
CA SER A 324 -5.16 64.35 26.45
C SER A 324 -4.76 63.63 27.73
N THR A 325 -3.64 62.91 27.72
CA THR A 325 -2.60 63.02 28.75
C THR A 325 -1.47 62.06 28.39
N VAL A 326 -0.36 62.66 27.99
CA VAL A 326 0.94 62.00 27.87
C VAL A 326 1.26 61.36 29.22
N GLY A 327 1.35 60.02 29.25
CA GLY A 327 1.71 59.28 30.45
C GLY A 327 2.32 57.94 30.04
N ALA A 328 3.64 57.84 30.20
CA ALA A 328 4.56 56.78 29.81
C ALA A 328 4.31 55.35 30.36
N ASN A 329 3.07 55.03 30.76
CA ASN A 329 2.68 53.74 31.34
C ASN A 329 1.74 52.94 30.42
N ALA A 330 1.96 52.97 29.10
CA ALA A 330 1.52 51.86 28.25
C ALA A 330 2.41 50.65 28.57
N GLY A 331 2.15 50.06 29.74
CA GLY A 331 2.87 48.93 30.31
C GLY A 331 2.87 47.72 29.38
N ALA A 332 3.73 46.77 29.67
CA ALA A 332 4.06 45.58 28.88
C ALA A 332 2.91 44.93 28.06
N ASP A 333 1.68 45.02 28.54
CA ASP A 333 0.45 44.51 27.92
C ASP A 333 0.18 45.09 26.53
N GLY A 334 0.44 46.39 26.30
CA GLY A 334 0.22 47.03 24.99
C GLY A 334 1.15 46.49 23.89
N LYS A 335 2.39 46.14 24.25
CA LYS A 335 3.35 45.51 23.31
C LYS A 335 2.99 44.05 23.02
N ALA A 336 2.49 43.32 24.02
CA ALA A 336 2.03 41.95 23.84
C ALA A 336 0.86 41.86 22.84
N HIS A 337 -0.11 42.78 22.94
CA HIS A 337 -1.24 42.84 22.01
C HIS A 337 -0.83 43.20 20.58
N LEU A 338 0.15 44.10 20.40
CA LEU A 338 0.67 44.47 19.08
C LEU A 338 1.33 43.27 18.37
N GLY A 339 2.17 42.52 19.08
CA GLY A 339 2.83 41.34 18.52
C GLY A 339 1.86 40.18 18.23
N THR A 340 0.73 40.10 18.93
CA THR A 340 -0.33 39.12 18.62
C THR A 340 -1.09 39.49 17.36
N LEU A 341 -1.32 40.80 17.13
CA LEU A 341 -1.98 41.29 15.92
C LEU A 341 -1.12 41.07 14.68
N GLU A 342 0.17 41.43 14.73
CA GLU A 342 1.10 41.24 13.61
C GLU A 342 1.26 39.76 13.25
N TYR A 343 1.42 38.90 14.26
CA TYR A 343 1.45 37.46 14.07
C TYR A 343 0.16 36.93 13.44
N GLY A 344 -1.01 37.36 13.91
CA GLY A 344 -2.30 36.93 13.37
C GLY A 344 -2.53 37.36 11.92
N ILE A 345 -2.09 38.56 11.54
CA ILE A 345 -2.15 39.04 10.15
C ILE A 345 -1.23 38.20 9.25
N GLU A 346 -0.01 37.89 9.71
CA GLU A 346 0.92 37.08 8.93
C GLU A 346 0.43 35.64 8.76
N CYS A 347 -0.18 35.05 9.81
CA CYS A 347 -0.83 33.74 9.70
C CYS A 347 -1.95 33.74 8.64
N LEU A 348 -2.78 34.78 8.59
CA LEU A 348 -3.84 34.91 7.58
C LEU A 348 -3.26 35.05 6.17
N ARG A 349 -2.21 35.85 5.99
CA ARG A 349 -1.53 36.01 4.71
C ARG A 349 -0.96 34.68 4.22
N ARG A 350 -0.34 33.91 5.12
CA ARG A 350 0.22 32.60 4.77
C ARG A 350 -0.87 31.59 4.46
N ALA A 351 -1.96 31.56 5.24
CA ALA A 351 -3.12 30.73 4.96
C ALA A 351 -3.72 31.04 3.57
N ALA A 352 -3.89 32.31 3.21
CA ALA A 352 -4.35 32.71 1.88
C ALA A 352 -3.43 32.20 0.76
N SER A 353 -2.11 32.38 0.92
CA SER A 353 -1.14 31.91 -0.08
C SER A 353 -1.22 30.40 -0.31
N VAL A 354 -1.28 29.61 0.77
CA VAL A 354 -1.36 28.14 0.66
C VAL A 354 -2.70 27.69 0.11
N LEU A 355 -3.82 28.31 0.53
CA LEU A 355 -5.15 28.00 -0.01
C LEU A 355 -5.21 28.27 -1.53
N SER A 356 -4.58 29.35 -2.01
CA SER A 356 -4.52 29.65 -3.45
C SER A 356 -3.70 28.62 -4.23
N GLU A 357 -2.59 28.14 -3.66
CA GLU A 357 -1.80 27.05 -4.24
C GLU A 357 -2.62 25.74 -4.29
N LEU A 358 -3.31 25.40 -3.20
CA LEU A 358 -4.17 24.21 -3.12
C LEU A 358 -5.31 24.25 -4.14
N GLN A 359 -5.90 25.42 -4.35
CA GLN A 359 -6.94 25.61 -5.34
C GLN A 359 -6.41 25.39 -6.77
N SER A 360 -5.21 25.91 -7.07
CA SER A 360 -4.57 25.70 -8.37
C SER A 360 -4.34 24.20 -8.63
N VAL A 361 -3.91 23.44 -7.63
CA VAL A 361 -3.70 21.99 -7.75
C VAL A 361 -5.04 21.26 -7.88
N SER A 362 -6.07 21.69 -7.15
CA SER A 362 -7.41 21.09 -7.24
C SER A 362 -8.00 21.21 -8.64
N SER A 363 -7.75 22.33 -9.35
CA SER A 363 -8.27 22.52 -10.71
C SER A 363 -7.70 21.52 -11.72
N THR A 364 -6.45 21.07 -11.53
CA THR A 364 -5.78 20.12 -12.42
C THR A 364 -6.24 18.67 -12.20
N ASN A 365 -6.71 18.35 -10.99
CA ASN A 365 -7.10 17.00 -10.60
C ASN A 365 -8.62 16.87 -10.53
N ALA A 366 -9.27 16.67 -11.69
CA ALA A 366 -10.73 16.46 -11.78
C ALA A 366 -11.27 15.27 -10.96
N LYS A 367 -10.40 14.40 -10.43
CA LYS A 367 -10.76 13.28 -9.53
C LYS A 367 -10.67 13.61 -8.04
N ALA A 368 -10.01 14.70 -7.65
CA ALA A 368 -10.04 15.16 -6.28
C ALA A 368 -11.42 15.79 -6.07
N GLY A 369 -12.31 15.10 -5.36
CA GLY A 369 -13.60 15.66 -4.98
C GLY A 369 -13.39 17.05 -4.38
N GLY A 370 -14.23 18.01 -4.79
CA GLY A 370 -14.02 19.44 -4.56
C GLY A 370 -13.43 19.75 -3.19
N LEU A 371 -12.26 20.39 -3.19
CA LEU A 371 -11.56 20.73 -1.97
C LEU A 371 -12.39 21.77 -1.21
N ASP A 372 -12.87 21.41 -0.02
CA ASP A 372 -13.63 22.32 0.83
C ASP A 372 -12.68 23.31 1.53
N LEU A 373 -12.31 24.38 0.81
CA LEU A 373 -11.40 25.42 1.29
C LEU A 373 -11.89 26.05 2.60
N MET A 374 -13.21 26.24 2.75
CA MET A 374 -13.82 26.68 4.00
C MET A 374 -13.60 25.68 5.13
N GLY A 375 -13.68 24.38 4.84
CA GLY A 375 -13.36 23.33 5.80
C GLY A 375 -11.91 23.36 6.26
N ILE A 376 -10.97 23.57 5.33
CA ILE A 376 -9.54 23.72 5.67
C ILE A 376 -9.35 24.94 6.57
N LEU A 377 -9.97 26.08 6.25
CA LEU A 377 -9.85 27.28 7.07
C LEU A 377 -10.43 27.08 8.48
N VAL A 378 -11.57 26.39 8.61
CA VAL A 378 -12.13 26.02 9.93
C VAL A 378 -11.21 25.06 10.68
N ALA A 379 -10.55 24.12 10.00
CA ALA A 379 -9.56 23.26 10.64
C ALA A 379 -8.35 24.08 11.17
N CYS A 380 -7.96 25.13 10.45
CA CYS A 380 -6.88 26.03 10.87
C CYS A 380 -7.22 26.86 12.12
N THR A 381 -8.51 27.10 12.38
CA THR A 381 -8.95 27.76 13.62
C THR A 381 -8.94 26.83 14.84
N ASP A 382 -8.91 25.51 14.63
CA ASP A 382 -8.81 24.53 15.72
C ASP A 382 -7.35 24.12 15.99
N GLY A 383 -6.45 24.23 15.00
CA GLY A 383 -5.01 23.97 15.15
C GLY A 383 -4.23 24.17 13.85
N PRO A 384 -2.89 24.01 13.83
CA PRO A 384 -2.14 24.04 12.59
C PRO A 384 -2.53 22.87 11.69
N VAL A 385 -2.54 23.11 10.38
CA VAL A 385 -2.86 22.12 9.36
C VAL A 385 -1.65 21.91 8.46
N ILE A 386 -1.22 20.67 8.32
CA ILE A 386 -0.19 20.29 7.34
C ILE A 386 -0.86 19.43 6.28
N CYS A 387 -0.49 19.63 5.02
CA CYS A 387 -0.93 18.79 3.93
C CYS A 387 0.19 18.42 2.97
N CYS A 388 0.08 17.23 2.39
CA CYS A 388 0.92 16.81 1.26
C CYS A 388 0.10 16.76 -0.02
N LEU A 389 0.70 17.14 -1.14
CA LEU A 389 0.08 17.16 -2.47
C LEU A 389 0.22 15.77 -3.11
N GLY A 390 -0.41 14.77 -2.49
CA GLY A 390 -0.34 13.39 -2.97
C GLY A 390 -1.05 13.17 -4.31
N LYS A 391 -0.70 12.07 -4.99
CA LYS A 391 -1.28 11.69 -6.31
C LYS A 391 -2.80 11.44 -6.27
N ARG A 392 -3.36 11.07 -5.12
CA ARG A 392 -4.80 10.81 -4.93
C ARG A 392 -5.56 11.98 -4.32
N GLY A 393 -4.93 13.15 -4.26
CA GLY A 393 -5.45 14.34 -3.59
C GLY A 393 -4.68 14.66 -2.31
N PRO A 394 -4.96 15.82 -1.71
CA PRO A 394 -4.23 16.27 -0.54
C PRO A 394 -4.58 15.42 0.69
N LEU A 395 -3.54 14.91 1.37
CA LEU A 395 -3.68 14.27 2.68
C LEU A 395 -3.51 15.35 3.74
N PHE A 396 -4.41 15.39 4.73
CA PHE A 396 -4.37 16.40 5.78
C PHE A 396 -4.12 15.79 7.15
N LEU A 397 -3.31 16.46 7.95
CA LEU A 397 -3.17 16.18 9.36
C LEU A 397 -3.36 17.48 10.16
N GLY A 398 -4.39 17.51 10.99
CA GLY A 398 -4.62 18.60 11.95
C GLY A 398 -4.10 18.21 13.32
N ALA A 399 -3.30 19.07 13.96
CA ALA A 399 -2.66 18.75 15.24
C ALA A 399 -3.65 18.58 16.42
N GLY A 400 -4.92 18.98 16.26
CA GLY A 400 -5.94 18.92 17.30
C GLY A 400 -6.82 17.65 17.32
N SER A 401 -6.74 16.75 16.35
CA SER A 401 -7.60 15.54 16.34
C SER A 401 -6.97 14.42 17.19
N SER A 402 -7.16 14.48 18.51
CA SER A 402 -6.71 13.44 19.46
C SER A 402 -7.52 12.13 19.39
N GLY A 403 -8.55 12.06 18.53
CA GLY A 403 -9.30 10.84 18.25
C GLY A 403 -8.84 10.21 16.94
N GLY A 404 -8.59 8.89 16.94
CA GLY A 404 -8.09 8.09 15.81
C GLY A 404 -9.00 7.99 14.59
N SER A 405 -9.62 9.08 14.14
CA SER A 405 -10.24 9.20 12.83
C SER A 405 -9.15 9.19 11.77
N SER A 406 -9.25 8.24 10.83
CA SER A 406 -8.32 8.16 9.69
C SER A 406 -8.13 9.53 9.02
N PRO A 407 -6.92 9.82 8.48
CA PRO A 407 -6.51 11.10 7.88
C PRO A 407 -7.25 11.52 6.58
N GLY A 408 -8.54 11.18 6.44
CA GLY A 408 -9.24 11.18 5.15
C GLY A 408 -10.51 12.03 5.04
N SER A 409 -10.97 12.75 6.07
CA SER A 409 -12.18 13.57 5.88
C SER A 409 -12.18 14.85 6.70
N ILE A 410 -11.53 15.90 6.17
CA ILE A 410 -11.88 17.29 6.48
C ILE A 410 -13.33 17.58 6.00
N GLY A 411 -13.88 16.77 5.10
CA GLY A 411 -15.17 17.00 4.45
C GLY A 411 -16.42 16.93 5.34
N ASN A 412 -16.31 16.61 6.62
CA ASN A 412 -17.47 16.49 7.52
C ASN A 412 -17.47 17.51 8.67
N ILE A 413 -16.95 18.72 8.42
CA ILE A 413 -17.07 19.83 9.36
C ILE A 413 -18.53 20.28 9.44
N PRO A 414 -19.11 20.38 10.65
CA PRO A 414 -20.49 20.80 10.84
C PRO A 414 -20.76 22.14 10.13
N PRO A 415 -21.88 22.28 9.39
CA PRO A 415 -22.19 23.53 8.69
C PRO A 415 -22.33 24.72 9.66
N ALA A 416 -22.63 24.47 10.93
CA ALA A 416 -22.65 25.48 11.99
C ALA A 416 -21.27 26.14 12.19
N LYS A 417 -20.19 25.35 12.30
CA LYS A 417 -18.82 25.88 12.45
C LYS A 417 -18.39 26.72 11.24
N LYS A 418 -18.77 26.31 10.02
CA LYS A 418 -18.49 27.09 8.81
C LYS A 418 -19.16 28.46 8.84
N LYS A 419 -20.42 28.53 9.28
CA LYS A 419 -21.16 29.79 9.44
C LYS A 419 -20.55 30.68 10.52
N GLU A 420 -20.11 30.09 11.63
CA GLU A 420 -19.43 30.81 12.72
C GLU A 420 -18.13 31.45 12.24
N VAL A 421 -17.26 30.68 11.58
CA VAL A 421 -16.01 31.19 11.01
C VAL A 421 -16.26 32.26 9.94
N ALA A 422 -17.24 32.08 9.07
CA ALA A 422 -17.63 33.10 8.10
C ALA A 422 -18.13 34.40 8.78
N GLY A 423 -18.90 34.27 9.86
CA GLY A 423 -19.36 35.40 10.68
C GLY A 423 -18.19 36.14 11.33
N LEU A 424 -17.24 35.42 11.91
CA LEU A 424 -16.02 35.98 12.50
C LEU A 424 -15.17 36.72 11.46
N ILE A 425 -14.98 36.15 10.27
CA ILE A 425 -14.25 36.82 9.18
C ILE A 425 -14.91 38.15 8.82
N GLN A 426 -16.24 38.18 8.70
CA GLN A 426 -16.98 39.41 8.39
C GLN A 426 -16.91 40.44 9.53
N GLU A 427 -16.94 39.99 10.79
CA GLU A 427 -16.78 40.85 11.96
C GLU A 427 -15.39 41.48 12.03
N ILE A 428 -14.34 40.66 11.82
CA ILE A 428 -12.95 41.11 11.79
C ILE A 428 -12.76 42.12 10.65
N ARG A 429 -13.35 41.87 9.47
CA ARG A 429 -13.31 42.80 8.34
C ARG A 429 -13.92 44.15 8.70
N ASN A 430 -15.13 44.17 9.28
CA ASN A 430 -15.80 45.40 9.69
C ASN A 430 -14.98 46.16 10.75
N THR A 431 -14.41 45.43 11.71
CA THR A 431 -13.57 46.01 12.78
C THR A 431 -12.26 46.57 12.21
N ALA A 432 -11.60 45.85 11.29
CA ALA A 432 -10.37 46.29 10.63
C ALA A 432 -10.60 47.54 9.77
N ALA A 433 -11.75 47.62 9.08
CA ALA A 433 -12.16 48.81 8.34
C ALA A 433 -12.38 50.02 9.25
N GLN A 434 -13.06 49.84 10.39
CA GLN A 434 -13.23 50.89 11.40
C GLN A 434 -11.91 51.33 12.04
N ALA A 435 -10.97 50.40 12.22
CA ALA A 435 -9.64 50.65 12.77
C ALA A 435 -8.65 51.30 11.77
N GLY A 436 -9.03 51.45 10.49
CA GLY A 436 -8.14 51.96 9.44
C GLY A 436 -6.94 51.05 9.12
N ARG A 437 -7.02 49.74 9.42
CA ARG A 437 -5.92 48.78 9.25
C ARG A 437 -5.93 48.13 7.87
N ARG A 438 -5.33 48.81 6.88
CA ARG A 438 -5.27 48.34 5.48
C ARG A 438 -4.65 46.94 5.36
N GLU A 439 -3.53 46.67 6.04
CA GLU A 439 -2.85 45.37 5.96
C GLU A 439 -3.73 44.18 6.41
N ALA A 440 -4.48 44.35 7.50
CA ALA A 440 -5.40 43.31 7.98
C ALA A 440 -6.57 43.11 7.02
N LEU A 441 -7.08 44.21 6.45
CA LEU A 441 -8.15 44.18 5.46
C LEU A 441 -7.70 43.49 4.17
N ASP A 442 -6.49 43.78 3.69
CA ASP A 442 -5.90 43.15 2.49
C ASP A 442 -5.68 41.64 2.70
N ALA A 443 -5.21 41.23 3.88
CA ALA A 443 -5.05 39.81 4.22
C ALA A 443 -6.40 39.08 4.26
N ILE A 444 -7.44 39.68 4.85
CA ILE A 444 -8.79 39.12 4.90
C ILE A 444 -9.42 39.04 3.51
N GLU A 445 -9.24 40.08 2.69
CA GLU A 445 -9.78 40.11 1.34
C GLU A 445 -9.08 39.06 0.45
N SER A 446 -7.78 38.82 0.66
CA SER A 446 -7.05 37.74 -0.01
C SER A 446 -7.63 36.36 0.33
N VAL A 447 -7.92 36.09 1.61
CA VAL A 447 -8.59 34.84 2.03
C VAL A 447 -9.98 34.75 1.40
N ARG A 448 -10.76 35.83 1.42
CA ARG A 448 -12.11 35.87 0.84
C ARG A 448 -12.11 35.62 -0.66
N GLN A 449 -11.18 36.21 -1.41
CA GLN A 449 -11.05 36.01 -2.85
C GLN A 449 -10.84 34.53 -3.16
N VAL A 450 -9.90 33.87 -2.47
CA VAL A 450 -9.61 32.44 -2.62
C VAL A 450 -10.81 31.55 -2.26
N LEU A 451 -11.59 31.94 -1.24
CA LEU A 451 -12.79 31.19 -0.84
C LEU A 451 -13.98 31.36 -1.80
N SER A 452 -14.02 32.45 -2.56
CA SER A 452 -15.13 32.77 -3.49
C SER A 452 -14.98 32.15 -4.88
N SER A 453 -13.74 31.82 -5.23
CA SER A 453 -13.32 31.16 -6.48
C SER A 453 -13.36 29.65 -6.35
#